data_AF-A0A843AC77-F1
#
_entry.id   AF-A0A843AC77-F1
#
_cell.length_a   1.000
_cell.length_b   1.000
_cell.length_c   1.000
_cell.angle_alpha   90.00
_cell.angle_beta   90.00
_cell.angle_gamma   90.00
#
_symmetry.space_group_name_H-M   'P 1'
#
loop_
_entity.id
_entity.type
_entity.pdbx_description
1 polymer ?
#
loop_
_entity_poly.entity_id
_entity_poly.type
_entity_poly.pdbx_seq_one_letter_code
_entity_poly.pdbx_strand_id
1 'polypeptide(L)'
;MSFISDLIIQWGPLITAVITAIIAYITLKVSQSANQSADETYELNKQALKISIDSKELNNQTFMIMNETKKINEQTLKIIENILDLNKDVLEQKQVQEQQSVISSLKKCLKLFEVEKESIKNKDEDIKNLFDSSNKKPIGFLRTDFLDNIEEETKKHDFHRINGAITLLKVEIKSLNNKINKHDFLLSIKDISKNKDSSSKDNNTSKQFNNDEKEIYELFNKVKDDLLDLEGLISSELEKAVENSE
;
A
#
# COMPACT_ATOMS: atom_id res chain seq x y z
N MET A 1 40.68 84.64 92.73
CA MET A 1 40.08 84.46 91.39
C MET A 1 41.14 84.24 90.29
N SER A 2 42.31 83.61 90.54
CA SER A 2 43.32 83.44 89.47
C SER A 2 43.64 81.99 89.08
N PHE A 3 43.47 80.98 89.94
CA PHE A 3 43.93 79.62 89.59
C PHE A 3 43.19 78.99 88.40
N ILE A 4 41.87 79.19 88.29
CA ILE A 4 41.08 78.69 87.16
C ILE A 4 41.38 79.51 85.88
N SER A 5 41.62 80.82 86.02
CA SER A 5 41.97 81.69 84.89
C SER A 5 43.36 81.36 84.35
N ASP A 6 44.34 81.14 85.23
CA ASP A 6 45.71 80.77 84.88
C ASP A 6 45.77 79.35 84.28
N LEU A 7 44.97 78.41 84.79
CA LEU A 7 44.85 77.06 84.22
C LEU A 7 44.25 77.09 82.80
N ILE A 8 43.23 77.92 82.56
CA ILE A 8 42.61 78.10 81.25
C ILE A 8 43.56 78.84 80.29
N ILE A 9 44.30 79.85 80.75
CA ILE A 9 45.28 80.58 79.93
C ILE A 9 46.48 79.69 79.57
N GLN A 10 46.95 78.86 80.51
CA GLN A 10 48.13 78.01 80.32
C GLN A 10 47.83 76.72 79.53
N TRP A 11 46.67 76.08 79.76
CA TRP A 11 46.32 74.79 79.15
C TRP A 11 45.23 74.87 78.08
N GLY A 12 44.47 75.96 78.01
CA GLY A 12 43.43 76.18 77.00
C GLY A 12 43.92 76.04 75.55
N PRO A 13 45.10 76.60 75.18
CA PRO A 13 45.68 76.39 73.86
C PRO A 13 46.02 74.92 73.59
N LEU A 14 46.53 74.18 74.59
CA LEU A 14 46.85 72.76 74.46
C LEU A 14 45.59 71.91 74.29
N ILE A 15 44.56 72.15 75.11
CA ILE A 15 43.27 71.45 75.02
C ILE A 15 42.63 71.71 73.66
N THR A 16 42.67 72.95 73.17
CA THR A 16 42.14 73.33 71.84
C THR A 16 42.91 72.62 70.72
N ALA A 17 44.24 72.54 70.81
CA ALA A 17 45.07 71.83 69.84
C ALA A 17 44.76 70.32 69.82
N VAL A 18 44.58 69.70 70.99
CA VAL A 18 44.22 68.27 71.09
C VAL A 18 42.84 68.01 70.49
N ILE A 19 41.83 68.82 70.83
CA ILE A 19 40.48 68.67 70.27
C ILE A 19 40.51 68.85 68.74
N THR A 20 41.24 69.86 68.25
CA THR A 20 41.41 70.11 66.81
C THR A 20 42.08 68.93 66.10
N ALA A 21 43.12 68.35 66.71
CA ALA A 21 43.80 67.17 66.18
C ALA A 21 42.89 65.94 66.14
N ILE A 22 42.06 65.72 67.16
CA ILE A 22 41.07 64.62 67.20
C ILE A 22 40.03 64.81 66.08
N ILE A 23 39.49 66.03 65.93
CA ILE A 23 38.51 66.33 64.87
C ILE A 23 39.14 66.13 63.48
N ALA A 24 40.38 66.59 63.26
CA ALA A 24 41.09 66.40 62.01
C ALA A 24 41.33 64.90 61.72
N TYR A 25 41.70 64.11 62.73
CA TYR A 25 41.88 62.67 62.59
C TYR A 25 40.57 61.93 62.23
N ILE A 26 39.46 62.26 62.93
CA ILE A 26 38.14 61.67 62.63
C ILE A 26 37.72 62.05 61.21
N THR A 27 37.87 63.33 60.84
CA THR A 27 37.53 63.82 59.49
C THR A 27 38.34 63.10 58.43
N LEU A 28 39.65 62.92 58.64
CA LEU A 28 40.52 62.17 57.72
C LEU A 28 40.04 60.72 57.55
N LYS A 29 39.66 60.05 58.64
CA LYS A 29 39.17 58.66 58.60
C LYS A 29 37.83 58.53 57.90
N VAL A 30 36.91 59.46 58.14
CA VAL A 30 35.62 59.52 57.45
C VAL A 30 35.82 59.77 55.95
N SER A 31 36.69 60.70 55.56
CA SER A 31 37.01 60.96 54.15
C SER A 31 37.68 59.77 53.47
N GLN A 32 38.59 59.05 54.15
CA GLN A 32 39.19 57.82 53.63
C GLN A 32 38.13 56.74 53.37
N SER A 33 37.22 56.53 54.33
CA SER A 33 36.12 55.56 54.19
C SER A 33 35.15 55.95 53.07
N ALA A 34 34.83 57.24 52.93
CA ALA A 34 33.97 57.74 51.87
C ALA A 34 34.60 57.53 50.48
N ASN A 35 35.90 57.79 50.34
CA ASN A 35 36.62 57.54 49.08
C ASN A 35 36.66 56.05 48.73
N GLN A 36 36.92 55.17 49.70
CA GLN A 36 36.87 53.72 49.47
C GLN A 36 35.47 53.26 49.01
N SER A 37 34.42 53.76 49.65
CA SER A 37 33.05 53.47 49.25
C SER A 37 32.72 53.99 47.84
N ALA A 38 33.25 55.14 47.45
CA ALA A 38 33.10 55.68 46.10
C ALA A 38 33.82 54.82 45.04
N ASP A 39 35.03 54.33 45.35
CA ASP A 39 35.80 53.43 44.47
C ASP A 39 35.09 52.08 44.29
N GLU A 40 34.59 51.49 45.39
CA GLU A 40 33.78 50.27 45.34
C GLU A 40 32.51 50.47 44.51
N THR A 41 31.82 51.61 44.69
CA THR A 41 30.63 51.97 43.90
C THR A 41 30.96 52.12 42.41
N TYR A 42 32.12 52.71 42.08
CA TYR A 42 32.58 52.84 40.70
C TYR A 42 32.83 51.48 40.05
N GLU A 43 33.53 50.57 40.72
CA GLU A 43 33.78 49.22 40.19
C GLU A 43 32.49 48.39 40.08
N LEU A 44 31.55 48.51 41.02
CA LEU A 44 30.23 47.89 40.91
C LEU A 44 29.45 48.41 39.69
N ASN A 45 29.45 49.71 39.45
CA ASN A 45 28.78 50.31 38.29
C ASN A 45 29.41 49.83 36.97
N LYS A 46 30.74 49.69 36.93
CA LYS A 46 31.47 49.16 35.76
C LYS A 46 31.14 47.69 35.50
N GLN A 47 31.03 46.86 36.55
CA GLN A 47 30.57 45.48 36.43
C GLN A 47 29.12 45.39 35.95
N ALA A 48 28.22 46.21 36.51
CA ALA A 48 26.83 46.28 36.10
C ALA A 48 26.69 46.69 34.62
N LEU A 49 27.49 47.65 34.15
CA LEU A 49 27.52 48.03 32.74
C LEU A 49 27.97 46.88 31.84
N LYS A 50 29.02 46.14 32.24
CA LYS A 50 29.48 44.96 31.50
C LYS A 50 28.38 43.90 31.39
N ILE A 51 27.71 43.58 32.50
CA ILE A 51 26.58 42.64 32.52
C ILE A 51 25.46 43.10 31.58
N SER A 52 25.16 44.40 31.55
CA SER A 52 24.14 44.96 30.65
C SER A 52 24.50 44.79 29.17
N ILE A 53 25.78 45.01 28.81
CA ILE A 53 26.27 44.78 27.45
C ILE A 53 26.20 43.31 27.07
N ASP A 54 26.71 42.42 27.93
CA ASP A 54 26.71 40.97 27.70
C ASP A 54 25.26 40.44 27.57
N SER A 55 24.33 40.96 28.39
CA SER A 55 22.91 40.63 28.31
C SER A 55 22.26 41.08 26.99
N LYS A 56 22.60 42.27 26.50
CA LYS A 56 22.13 42.77 25.21
C LYS A 56 22.63 41.91 24.05
N GLU A 57 23.89 41.50 24.10
CA GLU A 57 24.47 40.62 23.09
C GLU A 57 23.82 39.22 23.10
N LEU A 58 23.60 38.65 24.28
CA LEU A 58 22.87 37.38 24.44
C LEU A 58 21.45 37.46 23.86
N ASN A 59 20.74 38.57 24.08
CA ASN A 59 19.41 38.78 23.51
C ASN A 59 19.45 38.87 21.97
N ASN A 60 20.45 39.53 21.40
CA ASN A 60 20.63 39.57 19.94
C ASN A 60 20.88 38.18 19.36
N GLN A 61 21.75 37.39 20.00
CA GLN A 61 22.03 36.01 19.58
C GLN A 61 20.76 35.15 19.67
N THR A 62 19.99 35.29 20.75
CA THR A 62 18.70 34.60 20.92
C THR A 62 17.72 34.95 19.80
N PHE A 63 17.64 36.22 19.41
CA PHE A 63 16.80 36.66 18.30
C PHE A 63 17.24 36.08 16.95
N MET A 64 18.55 36.00 16.70
CA MET A 64 19.09 35.38 15.48
C MET A 64 18.77 33.89 15.41
N ILE A 65 18.96 33.15 16.50
CA ILE A 65 18.62 31.72 16.61
C ILE A 65 17.13 31.50 16.35
N MET A 66 16.26 32.37 16.90
CA MET A 66 14.82 32.27 16.69
C MET A 66 14.43 32.47 15.21
N ASN A 67 15.08 33.41 14.52
CA ASN A 67 14.87 33.63 13.09
C ASN A 67 15.36 32.47 12.23
N GLU A 68 16.51 31.88 12.56
CA GLU A 68 17.00 30.67 11.89
C GLU A 68 16.08 29.47 12.12
N THR A 69 15.61 29.29 13.35
CA THR A 69 14.62 28.25 13.70
C THR A 69 13.35 28.42 12.88
N LYS A 70 12.86 29.65 12.72
CA LYS A 70 11.70 29.94 11.86
C LYS A 70 11.94 29.54 10.41
N LYS A 71 13.10 29.87 9.83
CA LYS A 71 13.45 29.48 8.45
C LYS A 71 13.52 27.96 8.29
N ILE A 72 14.10 27.25 9.27
CA ILE A 72 14.17 25.79 9.28
C ILE A 72 12.75 25.19 9.31
N ASN A 73 11.86 25.73 10.13
CA ASN A 73 10.46 25.27 10.18
C ASN A 73 9.73 25.48 8.85
N GLU A 74 9.90 26.64 8.20
CA GLU A 74 9.33 26.92 6.88
C GLU A 74 9.88 25.96 5.81
N GLN A 75 11.18 25.64 5.84
CA GLN A 75 11.77 24.65 4.95
C GLN A 75 11.24 23.23 5.23
N THR A 76 11.08 22.88 6.50
CA THR A 76 10.53 21.58 6.92
C THR A 76 9.10 21.40 6.41
N LEU A 77 8.27 22.45 6.51
CA LEU A 77 6.90 22.42 5.96
C LEU A 77 6.90 22.18 4.45
N LYS A 78 7.74 22.87 3.69
CA LYS A 78 7.86 22.64 2.24
C LYS A 78 8.29 21.22 1.88
N ILE A 79 9.20 20.63 2.67
CA ILE A 79 9.62 19.24 2.48
C ILE A 79 8.44 18.29 2.73
N ILE A 80 7.64 18.53 3.77
CA ILE A 80 6.45 17.73 4.09
C ILE A 80 5.41 17.82 2.95
N GLU A 81 5.14 19.02 2.44
CA GLU A 81 4.23 19.22 1.29
C GLU A 81 4.70 18.44 0.07
N ASN A 82 6.00 18.55 -0.29
CA ASN A 82 6.56 17.80 -1.42
C ASN A 82 6.47 16.27 -1.22
N ILE A 83 6.67 15.77 0.01
CA ILE A 83 6.54 14.33 0.31
C ILE A 83 5.07 13.88 0.14
N LEU A 84 4.11 14.70 0.55
CA LEU A 84 2.69 14.39 0.38
C LEU A 84 2.30 14.32 -1.09
N ASP A 85 2.75 15.28 -1.90
CA ASP A 85 2.51 15.28 -3.35
C ASP A 85 3.14 14.06 -4.03
N LEU A 86 4.41 13.75 -3.71
CA LEU A 86 5.07 12.54 -4.24
C LEU A 86 4.34 11.25 -3.85
N ASN A 87 3.87 11.13 -2.61
CA ASN A 87 3.11 9.96 -2.18
C ASN A 87 1.78 9.82 -2.92
N LYS A 88 1.13 10.94 -3.23
CA LYS A 88 -0.09 10.95 -4.04
C LYS A 88 0.19 10.47 -5.46
N ASP A 89 1.23 11.01 -6.11
CA ASP A 89 1.63 10.60 -7.46
C ASP A 89 1.99 9.10 -7.52
N VAL A 90 2.72 8.60 -6.54
CA VAL A 90 3.08 7.17 -6.45
C VAL A 90 1.85 6.29 -6.26
N LEU A 91 0.88 6.73 -5.44
CA LEU A 91 -0.36 5.99 -5.23
C LEU A 91 -1.20 5.93 -6.51
N GLU A 92 -1.33 7.05 -7.22
CA GLU A 92 -2.04 7.12 -8.51
C GLU A 92 -1.37 6.24 -9.56
N GLN A 93 -0.04 6.29 -9.69
CA GLN A 93 0.71 5.42 -10.61
C GLN A 93 0.52 3.93 -10.28
N LYS A 94 0.55 3.57 -9.00
CA LYS A 94 0.36 2.18 -8.57
C LYS A 94 -1.05 1.68 -8.89
N GLN A 95 -2.07 2.51 -8.67
CA GLN A 95 -3.45 2.18 -9.03
C GLN A 95 -3.61 1.98 -10.55
N VAL A 96 -3.06 2.87 -11.36
CA VAL A 96 -3.09 2.75 -12.83
C VAL A 96 -2.37 1.48 -13.29
N GLN A 97 -1.21 1.17 -12.70
CA GLN A 97 -0.44 -0.03 -13.06
C GLN A 97 -1.20 -1.32 -12.68
N GLU A 98 -1.82 -1.37 -11.50
CA GLU A 98 -2.65 -2.49 -11.07
C GLU A 98 -3.86 -2.69 -12.01
N GLN A 99 -4.56 -1.61 -12.36
CA GLN A 99 -5.69 -1.65 -13.31
C GLN A 99 -5.26 -2.12 -14.71
N GLN A 100 -4.14 -1.62 -15.23
CA GLN A 100 -3.61 -2.07 -16.53
C GLN A 100 -3.22 -3.55 -16.51
N SER A 101 -2.66 -4.05 -15.41
CA SER A 101 -2.37 -5.47 -15.25
C SER A 101 -3.65 -6.30 -15.31
N VAL A 102 -4.69 -5.89 -14.59
CA VAL A 102 -6.01 -6.56 -14.59
C VAL A 102 -6.59 -6.63 -16.00
N ILE A 103 -6.64 -5.49 -16.70
CA ILE A 103 -7.14 -5.40 -18.09
C ILE A 103 -6.35 -6.32 -19.03
N SER A 104 -5.02 -6.37 -18.87
CA SER A 104 -4.14 -7.23 -19.67
C SER A 104 -4.43 -8.71 -19.46
N SER A 105 -4.58 -9.16 -18.21
CA SER A 105 -4.93 -10.55 -17.89
C SER A 105 -6.31 -10.93 -18.42
N LEU A 106 -7.32 -10.08 -18.24
CA LEU A 106 -8.67 -10.35 -18.78
C LEU A 106 -8.69 -10.42 -20.32
N LYS A 107 -7.97 -9.53 -21.01
CA LYS A 107 -7.81 -9.59 -22.48
C LYS A 107 -7.12 -10.87 -22.94
N LYS A 108 -6.13 -11.38 -22.20
CA LYS A 108 -5.51 -12.68 -22.50
C LYS A 108 -6.49 -13.82 -22.34
N CYS A 109 -7.31 -13.81 -21.28
CA CYS A 109 -8.35 -14.83 -21.07
C CYS A 109 -9.34 -14.88 -22.25
N LEU A 110 -9.81 -13.73 -22.74
CA LEU A 110 -10.70 -13.68 -23.91
C LEU A 110 -10.04 -14.23 -25.19
N LYS A 111 -8.75 -13.93 -25.42
CA LYS A 111 -8.01 -14.51 -26.56
C LYS A 111 -7.90 -16.04 -26.47
N LEU A 112 -7.74 -16.59 -25.27
CA LEU A 112 -7.73 -18.04 -25.08
C LEU A 112 -9.11 -18.65 -25.45
N PHE A 113 -10.19 -17.97 -25.09
CA PHE A 113 -11.55 -18.35 -25.48
C PHE A 113 -11.78 -18.31 -26.99
N GLU A 114 -11.30 -17.28 -27.69
CA GLU A 114 -11.43 -17.17 -29.14
C GLU A 114 -10.78 -18.36 -29.87
N VAL A 115 -9.62 -18.80 -29.41
CA VAL A 115 -8.93 -19.97 -29.97
C VAL A 115 -9.71 -21.26 -29.70
N GLU A 116 -10.22 -21.43 -28.46
CA GLU A 116 -10.92 -22.67 -28.09
C GLU A 116 -12.32 -22.76 -28.70
N LYS A 117 -12.98 -21.64 -29.01
CA LYS A 117 -14.28 -21.62 -29.70
C LYS A 117 -14.28 -22.42 -30.99
N GLU A 118 -13.19 -22.36 -31.77
CA GLU A 118 -13.09 -23.09 -33.02
C GLU A 118 -12.92 -24.61 -32.79
N SER A 119 -12.17 -25.00 -31.75
CA SER A 119 -12.05 -26.38 -31.28
C SER A 119 -13.42 -26.94 -30.85
N ILE A 120 -14.20 -26.16 -30.09
CA ILE A 120 -15.54 -26.55 -29.62
C ILE A 120 -16.54 -26.68 -30.78
N LYS A 121 -16.48 -25.84 -31.80
CA LYS A 121 -17.34 -25.98 -33.00
C LYS A 121 -17.07 -27.29 -33.74
N ASN A 122 -15.81 -27.65 -33.94
CA ASN A 122 -15.44 -28.91 -34.57
C ASN A 122 -15.97 -30.11 -33.77
N LYS A 123 -15.86 -30.03 -32.43
CA LYS A 123 -16.42 -31.02 -31.50
C LYS A 123 -17.95 -31.14 -31.56
N ASP A 124 -18.66 -30.02 -31.74
CA ASP A 124 -20.12 -30.00 -31.86
C ASP A 124 -20.58 -30.81 -33.09
N GLU A 125 -19.86 -30.69 -34.20
CA GLU A 125 -20.14 -31.45 -35.41
C GLU A 125 -19.86 -32.95 -35.20
N ASP A 126 -18.73 -33.30 -34.56
CA ASP A 126 -18.40 -34.70 -34.23
C ASP A 126 -19.46 -35.35 -33.33
N ILE A 127 -19.99 -34.61 -32.35
CA ILE A 127 -21.03 -35.11 -31.45
C ILE A 127 -22.39 -35.22 -32.16
N LYS A 128 -22.75 -34.29 -33.04
CA LYS A 128 -23.99 -34.43 -33.84
C LYS A 128 -23.96 -35.65 -34.75
N ASN A 129 -22.79 -35.98 -35.28
CA ASN A 129 -22.58 -37.17 -36.12
C ASN A 129 -22.76 -38.49 -35.36
N LEU A 130 -22.85 -38.50 -34.01
CA LEU A 130 -23.15 -39.71 -33.24
C LEU A 130 -24.52 -40.31 -33.56
N PHE A 131 -25.50 -39.44 -33.78
CA PHE A 131 -26.86 -39.84 -34.14
C PHE A 131 -26.95 -40.34 -35.59
N ASP A 132 -25.88 -40.16 -36.36
CA ASP A 132 -25.82 -40.54 -37.76
C ASP A 132 -25.30 -41.98 -37.90
N SER A 133 -26.23 -42.91 -38.16
CA SER A 133 -25.98 -44.36 -38.14
C SER A 133 -24.88 -44.86 -39.10
N SER A 134 -24.43 -44.01 -40.02
CA SER A 134 -23.44 -44.29 -41.06
C SER A 134 -22.00 -43.94 -40.66
N ASN A 135 -21.78 -43.13 -39.61
CA ASN A 135 -20.47 -42.54 -39.30
C ASN A 135 -20.07 -42.75 -37.84
N LYS A 136 -19.70 -43.99 -37.49
CA LYS A 136 -19.27 -44.39 -36.13
C LYS A 136 -17.78 -44.16 -35.92
N LYS A 137 -17.33 -42.91 -35.93
CA LYS A 137 -15.97 -42.57 -35.52
C LYS A 137 -15.93 -42.22 -34.02
N PRO A 138 -14.81 -42.51 -33.32
CA PRO A 138 -14.61 -42.04 -31.95
C PRO A 138 -14.65 -40.51 -31.88
N ILE A 139 -15.28 -39.96 -30.84
CA ILE A 139 -15.51 -38.51 -30.66
C ILE A 139 -14.24 -37.80 -30.13
N GLY A 140 -13.42 -38.53 -29.36
CA GLY A 140 -12.24 -38.00 -28.69
C GLY A 140 -12.56 -37.01 -27.56
N PHE A 141 -11.55 -36.63 -26.79
CA PHE A 141 -11.72 -35.84 -25.55
C PHE A 141 -11.74 -34.33 -25.77
N LEU A 142 -12.52 -33.62 -24.98
CA LEU A 142 -12.38 -32.17 -24.80
C LEU A 142 -11.18 -31.88 -23.91
N ARG A 143 -10.36 -30.91 -24.32
CA ARG A 143 -9.20 -30.48 -23.55
C ARG A 143 -9.62 -29.51 -22.44
N THR A 144 -8.80 -29.39 -21.42
CA THR A 144 -9.02 -28.51 -20.26
C THR A 144 -7.80 -27.64 -19.94
N ASP A 145 -6.73 -27.76 -20.72
CA ASP A 145 -5.49 -27.00 -20.60
C ASP A 145 -5.73 -25.49 -20.79
N PHE A 146 -6.63 -25.10 -21.68
CA PHE A 146 -7.01 -23.69 -21.81
C PHE A 146 -7.65 -23.12 -20.53
N LEU A 147 -8.42 -23.92 -19.79
CA LEU A 147 -9.00 -23.52 -18.50
C LEU A 147 -7.94 -23.42 -17.40
N ASP A 148 -6.88 -24.22 -17.45
CA ASP A 148 -5.72 -24.06 -16.57
C ASP A 148 -5.01 -22.72 -16.83
N ASN A 149 -4.81 -22.37 -18.09
CA ASN A 149 -4.18 -21.09 -18.48
C ASN A 149 -5.03 -19.88 -18.08
N ILE A 150 -6.36 -19.96 -18.24
CA ILE A 150 -7.28 -18.91 -17.78
C ILE A 150 -7.21 -18.80 -16.25
N GLU A 151 -7.24 -19.92 -15.53
CA GLU A 151 -7.18 -19.94 -14.06
C GLU A 151 -5.87 -19.31 -13.54
N GLU A 152 -4.75 -19.55 -14.22
CA GLU A 152 -3.47 -18.95 -13.87
C GLU A 152 -3.48 -17.42 -14.00
N GLU A 153 -4.09 -16.89 -15.06
CA GLU A 153 -4.24 -15.44 -15.24
C GLU A 153 -5.24 -14.84 -14.23
N THR A 154 -6.33 -15.53 -13.91
CA THR A 154 -7.39 -15.01 -13.02
C THR A 154 -7.04 -15.11 -11.53
N LYS A 155 -6.13 -16.00 -11.14
CA LYS A 155 -5.56 -16.08 -9.78
C LYS A 155 -4.65 -14.91 -9.43
N LYS A 156 -4.08 -14.19 -10.42
CA LYS A 156 -3.23 -13.01 -10.17
C LYS A 156 -4.02 -11.83 -9.57
N HIS A 157 -5.34 -11.84 -9.73
CA HIS A 157 -6.22 -10.72 -9.44
C HIS A 157 -7.47 -11.12 -8.63
N ASP A 158 -7.44 -12.28 -7.96
CA ASP A 158 -8.50 -12.76 -7.06
C ASP A 158 -9.93 -12.78 -7.65
N PHE A 159 -10.06 -13.14 -8.93
CA PHE A 159 -11.38 -13.28 -9.57
C PHE A 159 -12.14 -14.54 -9.11
N HIS A 160 -12.66 -14.53 -7.88
CA HIS A 160 -13.28 -15.70 -7.24
C HIS A 160 -14.46 -16.28 -8.04
N ARG A 161 -15.29 -15.44 -8.66
CA ARG A 161 -16.44 -15.91 -9.46
C ARG A 161 -15.98 -16.67 -10.72
N ILE A 162 -14.99 -16.11 -11.43
CA ILE A 162 -14.40 -16.71 -12.62
C ILE A 162 -13.69 -18.01 -12.25
N ASN A 163 -12.90 -18.01 -11.17
CA ASN A 163 -12.22 -19.21 -10.66
C ASN A 163 -13.21 -20.32 -10.23
N GLY A 164 -14.33 -19.94 -9.62
CA GLY A 164 -15.42 -20.86 -9.28
C GLY A 164 -16.05 -21.50 -10.52
N ALA A 165 -16.37 -20.69 -11.53
CA ALA A 165 -16.93 -21.18 -12.79
C ALA A 165 -15.95 -22.10 -13.54
N ILE A 166 -14.65 -21.77 -13.58
CA ILE A 166 -13.61 -22.64 -14.16
C ILE A 166 -13.57 -23.99 -13.45
N THR A 167 -13.63 -24.00 -12.12
CA THR A 167 -13.60 -25.24 -11.33
C THR A 167 -14.79 -26.15 -11.66
N LEU A 168 -15.99 -25.57 -11.77
CA LEU A 168 -17.20 -26.31 -12.14
C LEU A 168 -17.10 -26.87 -13.56
N LEU A 169 -16.69 -26.05 -14.53
CA LEU A 169 -16.50 -26.45 -15.92
C LEU A 169 -15.49 -27.60 -16.06
N LYS A 170 -14.38 -27.58 -15.31
CA LYS A 170 -13.41 -28.68 -15.32
C LYS A 170 -14.04 -30.00 -14.86
N VAL A 171 -14.91 -29.96 -13.85
CA VAL A 171 -15.63 -31.15 -13.36
C VAL A 171 -16.62 -31.66 -14.40
N GLU A 172 -17.34 -30.76 -15.06
CA GLU A 172 -18.33 -31.10 -16.08
C GLU A 172 -17.70 -31.67 -17.35
N ILE A 173 -16.62 -31.06 -17.84
CA ILE A 173 -15.83 -31.58 -18.97
C ILE A 173 -15.26 -32.95 -18.63
N LYS A 174 -14.77 -33.17 -17.40
CA LYS A 174 -14.30 -34.49 -16.96
C LYS A 174 -15.42 -35.54 -16.95
N SER A 175 -16.62 -35.16 -16.49
CA SER A 175 -17.80 -36.03 -16.51
C SER A 175 -18.21 -36.40 -17.94
N LEU A 176 -18.25 -35.42 -18.83
CA LEU A 176 -18.54 -35.61 -20.25
C LEU A 176 -17.50 -36.51 -20.93
N ASN A 177 -16.21 -36.26 -20.72
CA ASN A 177 -15.11 -37.07 -21.23
C ASN A 177 -15.22 -38.54 -20.77
N ASN A 178 -15.60 -38.79 -19.52
CA ASN A 178 -15.81 -40.16 -19.02
C ASN A 178 -16.96 -40.87 -19.76
N LYS A 179 -18.06 -40.15 -20.04
CA LYS A 179 -19.21 -40.69 -20.79
C LYS A 179 -18.85 -40.97 -22.25
N ILE A 180 -18.15 -40.05 -22.90
CA ILE A 180 -17.60 -40.24 -24.25
C ILE A 180 -16.72 -41.48 -24.30
N ASN A 181 -15.79 -41.64 -23.35
CA ASN A 181 -14.91 -42.81 -23.30
C ASN A 181 -15.67 -44.13 -23.15
N LYS A 182 -16.68 -44.15 -22.27
CA LYS A 182 -17.55 -45.32 -22.09
C LYS A 182 -18.28 -45.66 -23.40
N HIS A 183 -18.81 -44.64 -24.08
CA HIS A 183 -19.50 -44.81 -25.36
C HIS A 183 -18.56 -45.34 -26.46
N ASP A 184 -17.39 -44.74 -26.62
CA ASP A 184 -16.37 -45.15 -27.60
C ASP A 184 -15.88 -46.60 -27.32
N PHE A 185 -15.72 -46.96 -26.04
CA PHE A 185 -15.41 -48.34 -25.65
C PHE A 185 -16.52 -49.32 -26.02
N LEU A 186 -17.79 -48.99 -25.74
CA LEU A 186 -18.92 -49.83 -26.12
C LEU A 186 -19.09 -49.97 -27.63
N LEU A 187 -18.82 -48.90 -28.40
CA LEU A 187 -18.74 -48.94 -29.87
C LEU A 187 -17.70 -49.95 -30.34
N SER A 188 -16.49 -49.92 -29.77
CA SER A 188 -15.41 -50.84 -30.14
C SER A 188 -15.78 -52.31 -29.90
N ILE A 189 -16.47 -52.63 -28.80
CA ILE A 189 -16.95 -53.99 -28.50
C ILE A 189 -18.02 -54.42 -29.51
N LYS A 190 -18.95 -53.52 -29.87
CA LYS A 190 -20.03 -53.81 -30.82
C LYS A 190 -19.51 -54.10 -32.23
N ASP A 191 -18.46 -53.40 -32.66
CA ASP A 191 -17.82 -53.65 -33.96
C ASP A 191 -17.07 -54.98 -33.96
N ILE A 192 -16.49 -55.40 -32.83
CA ILE A 192 -15.89 -56.73 -32.66
C ILE A 192 -16.96 -57.84 -32.67
N SER A 193 -18.12 -57.62 -32.01
CA SER A 193 -19.18 -58.63 -31.93
C SER A 193 -19.91 -58.84 -33.26
N LYS A 194 -20.03 -57.82 -34.12
CA LYS A 194 -20.56 -57.98 -35.48
C LYS A 194 -19.70 -58.90 -36.37
N ASN A 195 -18.41 -59.05 -36.06
CA ASN A 195 -17.50 -59.96 -36.76
C ASN A 195 -17.52 -61.40 -36.21
N LYS A 196 -18.23 -61.66 -35.11
CA LYS A 196 -18.40 -63.01 -34.52
C LYS A 196 -19.88 -63.29 -34.29
N ASP A 197 -20.47 -64.00 -35.24
CA ASP A 197 -21.81 -64.61 -35.20
C ASP A 197 -23.01 -63.66 -35.04
N SER A 198 -23.68 -63.47 -36.18
CA SER A 198 -25.01 -62.92 -36.30
C SER A 198 -26.06 -63.81 -35.61
N SER A 199 -26.60 -63.41 -34.46
CA SER A 199 -28.04 -63.55 -34.11
C SER A 199 -28.38 -63.19 -32.66
N SER A 200 -28.48 -61.90 -32.35
CA SER A 200 -29.55 -61.44 -31.45
C SER A 200 -29.89 -60.00 -31.78
N LYS A 201 -31.14 -59.75 -32.16
CA LYS A 201 -31.71 -58.39 -32.13
C LYS A 201 -31.95 -58.03 -30.67
N ASP A 202 -30.89 -57.66 -29.96
CA ASP A 202 -31.03 -57.14 -28.60
C ASP A 202 -31.49 -55.68 -28.66
N ASN A 203 -32.81 -55.51 -28.68
CA ASN A 203 -33.48 -54.22 -28.56
C ASN A 203 -33.04 -53.44 -27.30
N ASN A 204 -32.59 -54.13 -26.24
CA ASN A 204 -32.07 -53.51 -25.02
C ASN A 204 -30.74 -52.77 -25.25
N THR A 205 -29.82 -53.36 -26.03
CA THR A 205 -28.51 -52.75 -26.29
C THR A 205 -28.65 -51.50 -27.15
N SER A 206 -29.52 -51.52 -28.18
CA SER A 206 -29.85 -50.35 -28.99
C SER A 206 -30.45 -49.20 -28.17
N LYS A 207 -31.36 -49.51 -27.25
CA LYS A 207 -32.01 -48.52 -26.39
C LYS A 207 -31.03 -47.85 -25.42
N GLN A 208 -30.04 -48.62 -24.95
CA GLN A 208 -28.98 -48.11 -24.08
C GLN A 208 -28.00 -47.18 -24.81
N PHE A 209 -27.62 -47.50 -26.05
CA PHE A 209 -26.80 -46.58 -26.88
C PHE A 209 -27.51 -45.24 -27.14
N ASN A 210 -28.78 -45.27 -27.53
CA ASN A 210 -29.53 -44.02 -27.78
C ASN A 210 -29.67 -43.15 -26.51
N ASN A 211 -29.80 -43.77 -25.33
CA ASN A 211 -29.83 -43.03 -24.07
C ASN A 211 -28.47 -42.42 -23.72
N ASP A 212 -27.38 -43.17 -23.90
CA ASP A 212 -26.01 -42.69 -23.65
C ASP A 212 -25.64 -41.55 -24.63
N GLU A 213 -25.98 -41.67 -25.92
CA GLU A 213 -25.79 -40.63 -26.94
C GLU A 213 -26.56 -39.33 -26.60
N LYS A 214 -27.81 -39.47 -26.16
CA LYS A 214 -28.63 -38.33 -25.72
C LYS A 214 -28.02 -37.63 -24.50
N GLU A 215 -27.56 -38.41 -23.52
CA GLU A 215 -26.95 -37.88 -22.30
C GLU A 215 -25.63 -37.16 -22.58
N ILE A 216 -24.82 -37.67 -23.53
CA ILE A 216 -23.61 -36.99 -24.02
C ILE A 216 -23.97 -35.65 -24.68
N TYR A 217 -24.98 -35.63 -25.56
CA TYR A 217 -25.41 -34.41 -26.23
C TYR A 217 -25.96 -33.36 -25.26
N GLU A 218 -26.80 -33.76 -24.30
CA GLU A 218 -27.34 -32.87 -23.26
C GLU A 218 -26.21 -32.27 -22.40
N LEU A 219 -25.24 -33.08 -21.97
CA LEU A 219 -24.09 -32.57 -21.22
C LEU A 219 -23.17 -31.68 -22.05
N PHE A 220 -22.97 -31.99 -23.32
CA PHE A 220 -22.14 -31.16 -24.19
C PHE A 220 -22.75 -29.78 -24.43
N ASN A 221 -24.08 -29.71 -24.64
CA ASN A 221 -24.77 -28.43 -24.72
C ASN A 221 -24.66 -27.64 -23.41
N LYS A 222 -24.79 -28.33 -22.27
CA LYS A 222 -24.57 -27.70 -20.97
C LYS A 222 -23.17 -27.08 -20.85
N VAL A 223 -22.12 -27.85 -21.20
CA VAL A 223 -20.74 -27.35 -21.20
C VAL A 223 -20.57 -26.16 -22.14
N LYS A 224 -21.23 -26.14 -23.31
CA LYS A 224 -21.20 -25.00 -24.23
C LYS A 224 -21.83 -23.75 -23.60
N ASP A 225 -22.98 -23.91 -22.95
CA ASP A 225 -23.67 -22.80 -22.29
C ASP A 225 -22.84 -22.28 -21.11
N ASP A 226 -22.29 -23.17 -20.27
CA ASP A 226 -21.44 -22.80 -19.14
C ASP A 226 -20.13 -22.11 -19.59
N LEU A 227 -19.60 -22.46 -20.77
CA LEU A 227 -18.46 -21.77 -21.39
C LEU A 227 -18.81 -20.36 -21.90
N LEU A 228 -20.01 -20.17 -22.46
CA LEU A 228 -20.51 -18.85 -22.86
C LEU A 228 -20.74 -17.98 -21.63
N ASP A 229 -21.27 -18.54 -20.55
CA ASP A 229 -21.44 -17.83 -19.27
C ASP A 229 -20.08 -17.41 -18.69
N LEU A 230 -19.06 -18.28 -18.74
CA LEU A 230 -17.71 -17.94 -18.31
C LEU A 230 -17.09 -16.80 -19.16
N GLU A 231 -17.25 -16.84 -20.48
CA GLU A 231 -16.83 -15.75 -21.36
C GLU A 231 -17.57 -14.44 -21.03
N GLY A 232 -18.89 -14.51 -20.78
CA GLY A 232 -19.70 -13.37 -20.36
C GLY A 232 -19.24 -12.78 -19.03
N LEU A 233 -18.87 -13.62 -18.05
CA LEU A 233 -18.28 -13.19 -16.78
C LEU A 233 -16.96 -12.45 -17.00
N ILE A 234 -16.05 -13.00 -17.80
CA ILE A 234 -14.76 -12.35 -18.11
C ILE A 234 -14.97 -11.02 -18.83
N SER A 235 -15.91 -10.96 -19.77
CA SER A 235 -16.23 -9.75 -20.53
C SER A 235 -16.82 -8.66 -19.62
N SER A 236 -17.75 -9.03 -18.73
CA SER A 236 -18.33 -8.09 -17.75
C SER A 236 -17.28 -7.55 -16.78
N GLU A 237 -16.34 -8.38 -16.32
CA GLU A 237 -15.25 -7.92 -15.46
C GLU A 237 -14.27 -7.01 -16.24
N LEU A 238 -14.07 -7.25 -17.54
CA LEU A 238 -13.26 -6.39 -18.39
C LEU A 238 -13.91 -5.02 -18.59
N GLU A 239 -15.21 -4.97 -18.85
CA GLU A 239 -15.96 -3.70 -18.98
C GLU A 239 -15.85 -2.88 -17.69
N LYS A 240 -16.10 -3.50 -16.52
CA LYS A 240 -15.91 -2.83 -15.23
C LYS A 240 -14.49 -2.33 -15.02
N ALA A 241 -13.48 -3.12 -15.41
CA ALA A 241 -12.08 -2.73 -15.26
C ALA A 241 -11.71 -1.54 -16.17
N VAL A 242 -12.29 -1.45 -17.37
CA VAL A 242 -12.10 -0.35 -18.30
C VAL A 242 -12.82 0.92 -17.82
N GLU A 243 -14.07 0.82 -17.38
CA GLU A 243 -14.83 1.96 -16.82
C GLU A 243 -14.14 2.58 -15.61
N ASN A 244 -13.52 1.78 -14.75
CA ASN A 244 -12.78 2.28 -13.59
C ASN A 244 -11.41 2.89 -13.94
N SER A 245 -10.97 2.80 -15.21
CA SER A 245 -9.69 3.33 -15.71
C SER A 245 -9.83 4.65 -16.48
N GLU A 246 -11.06 5.08 -16.77
CA GLU A 246 -11.40 6.38 -17.38
C GLU A 246 -11.75 7.44 -16.30
#